data_AF-A0A7L2QJD5-F1
#
_entry.id   AF-A0A7L2QJD5-F1
#
_cell.length_a   1.000
_cell.length_b   1.000
_cell.length_c   1.000
_cell.angle_alpha   90.00
_cell.angle_beta   90.00
_cell.angle_gamma   90.00
#
_symmetry.space_group_name_H-M   'P 1'
#
loop_
_entity.id
_entity.type
_entity.pdbx_description
1 polymer ?
#
loop_
_entity_poly.entity_id
_entity_poly.type
_entity_poly.pdbx_seq_one_letter_code
_entity_poly.pdbx_strand_id
1 'polypeptide(L)'
;RYKQHSMIIVPMDTPGLKLIRPLSVFGYMDEIHGGHFEIHFNDVRVPVSNIILGEGRGFEIAQGRLGPGRIHHCMRSLGAAKAALEILCQRAAQRETFGKKLYQHEVVAHWIAECRLSIEQARLLTLQTARKIDMLGNRRARREVAMTKVVVPRAVLKVIDCAIQVCGGAGVSQDFPLAFMFASIRTLRLADGPDEVHLSTIARWELLDQSKKLTAKI
;
A
#
# COMPACT_ATOMS: atom_id res chain seq x y z
N ARG A 1 -2.20 -17.58 -23.23
CA ARG A 1 -2.21 -16.10 -23.15
C ARG A 1 -1.25 -15.67 -22.03
N TYR A 2 -0.40 -14.65 -22.23
CA TYR A 2 0.59 -14.14 -21.26
C TYR A 2 1.79 -15.05 -20.92
N LYS A 3 2.34 -15.81 -21.88
CA LYS A 3 3.53 -16.68 -21.69
C LYS A 3 4.84 -16.12 -22.27
N GLN A 4 4.91 -14.80 -22.46
CA GLN A 4 6.04 -14.14 -23.13
C GLN A 4 7.10 -13.60 -22.16
N HIS A 5 6.96 -13.85 -20.84
CA HIS A 5 7.83 -13.29 -19.81
C HIS A 5 8.32 -14.39 -18.87
N SER A 6 9.54 -14.25 -18.38
CA SER A 6 10.20 -15.13 -17.40
C SER A 6 10.68 -14.31 -16.21
N MET A 7 11.01 -14.97 -15.10
CA MET A 7 11.68 -14.34 -13.94
C MET A 7 13.06 -14.98 -13.80
N ILE A 8 14.10 -14.18 -13.59
CA ILE A 8 15.49 -14.65 -13.57
C ILE A 8 16.26 -13.97 -12.44
N ILE A 9 17.18 -14.70 -11.82
CA ILE A 9 18.07 -14.18 -10.78
C ILE A 9 19.30 -13.55 -11.45
N VAL A 10 19.64 -12.32 -11.06
CA VAL A 10 20.82 -11.61 -11.53
C VAL A 10 21.61 -11.11 -10.31
N PRO A 11 22.83 -11.63 -10.04
CA PRO A 11 23.71 -11.09 -9.02
C PRO A 11 24.05 -9.62 -9.27
N MET A 12 24.10 -8.80 -8.20
CA MET A 12 24.28 -7.35 -8.33
C MET A 12 25.67 -6.94 -8.85
N ASP A 13 26.66 -7.81 -8.70
CA ASP A 13 28.03 -7.66 -9.17
C ASP A 13 28.24 -8.19 -10.60
N THR A 14 27.17 -8.65 -11.29
CA THR A 14 27.29 -9.18 -12.65
C THR A 14 27.77 -8.09 -13.62
N PRO A 15 28.84 -8.33 -14.40
CA PRO A 15 29.33 -7.38 -15.39
C PRO A 15 28.21 -6.89 -16.34
N GLY A 16 28.14 -5.58 -16.54
CA GLY A 16 27.11 -4.94 -17.38
C GLY A 16 25.89 -4.43 -16.62
N LEU A 17 25.66 -4.86 -15.36
CA LEU A 17 24.65 -4.29 -14.48
C LEU A 17 25.17 -2.97 -13.92
N LYS A 18 24.42 -1.88 -14.08
CA LYS A 18 24.81 -0.55 -13.60
C LYS A 18 23.70 0.09 -12.77
N LEU A 19 24.03 0.47 -11.54
CA LEU A 19 23.21 1.34 -10.71
C LEU A 19 23.41 2.79 -11.17
N ILE A 20 22.36 3.43 -11.69
CA ILE A 20 22.49 4.71 -12.37
C ILE A 20 22.32 5.88 -11.40
N ARG A 21 21.19 5.92 -10.71
CA ARG A 21 20.87 7.00 -9.78
C ARG A 21 19.75 6.62 -8.81
N PRO A 22 19.74 7.21 -7.61
CA PRO A 22 18.60 7.12 -6.71
C PRO A 22 17.41 7.96 -7.19
N LEU A 23 16.22 7.63 -6.69
CA LEU A 23 14.94 8.28 -6.97
C LEU A 23 14.31 8.74 -5.65
N SER A 24 14.00 10.03 -5.55
CA SER A 24 13.34 10.60 -4.37
C SER A 24 11.83 10.49 -4.43
N VAL A 25 11.18 10.35 -3.28
CA VAL A 25 9.72 10.45 -3.10
C VAL A 25 9.43 11.66 -2.22
N PHE A 26 8.80 12.70 -2.79
CA PHE A 26 8.62 14.00 -2.10
C PHE A 26 9.93 14.57 -1.53
N GLY A 27 11.06 14.32 -2.18
CA GLY A 27 12.40 14.72 -1.70
C GLY A 27 13.04 13.77 -0.68
N TYR A 28 12.33 12.76 -0.17
CA TYR A 28 12.91 11.71 0.68
C TYR A 28 13.63 10.66 -0.16
N MET A 29 14.86 10.31 0.22
CA MET A 29 15.70 9.30 -0.46
C MET A 29 15.51 7.88 0.09
N ASP A 30 14.82 7.74 1.23
CA ASP A 30 14.52 6.46 1.90
C ASP A 30 15.77 5.61 2.23
N GLU A 31 16.85 6.27 2.64
CA GLU A 31 18.16 5.66 2.87
C GLU A 31 18.15 4.55 3.92
N ILE A 32 17.27 4.65 4.94
CA ILE A 32 17.13 3.64 6.00
C ILE A 32 16.75 2.26 5.42
N HIS A 33 15.97 2.24 4.33
CA HIS A 33 15.59 1.01 3.62
C HIS A 33 16.47 0.72 2.39
N GLY A 34 17.50 1.54 2.18
CA GLY A 34 18.41 1.47 1.04
C GLY A 34 17.97 2.29 -0.18
N GLY A 35 16.77 2.87 -0.21
CA GLY A 35 16.29 3.74 -1.28
C GLY A 35 15.69 3.02 -2.51
N HIS A 36 15.53 3.78 -3.58
CA HIS A 36 14.95 3.33 -4.86
C HIS A 36 15.84 3.78 -6.01
N PHE A 37 16.14 2.90 -6.97
CA PHE A 37 17.13 3.20 -8.01
C PHE A 37 16.66 2.87 -9.42
N GLU A 38 17.19 3.65 -10.36
CA GLU A 38 17.26 3.27 -11.76
C GLU A 38 18.44 2.32 -11.98
N ILE A 39 18.19 1.17 -12.61
CA ILE A 39 19.20 0.14 -12.92
C ILE A 39 19.16 -0.15 -14.41
N HIS A 40 20.32 -0.16 -15.06
CA HIS A 40 20.48 -0.58 -16.45
C HIS A 40 21.12 -1.97 -16.52
N PHE A 41 20.62 -2.81 -17.42
CA PHE A 41 21.18 -4.12 -17.75
C PHE A 41 21.76 -4.03 -19.17
N ASN A 42 23.08 -3.82 -19.30
CA ASN A 42 23.75 -3.69 -20.58
C ASN A 42 24.61 -4.93 -20.89
N ASP A 43 24.15 -5.77 -21.81
CA ASP A 43 24.81 -7.04 -22.18
C ASP A 43 25.11 -7.98 -21.00
N VAL A 44 24.24 -7.96 -19.98
CA VAL A 44 24.35 -8.79 -18.78
C VAL A 44 24.13 -10.26 -19.13
N ARG A 45 25.11 -11.11 -18.81
CA ARG A 45 25.03 -12.56 -19.00
C ARG A 45 24.94 -13.27 -17.65
N VAL A 46 24.03 -14.23 -17.55
CA VAL A 46 23.85 -15.10 -16.38
C VAL A 46 23.61 -16.55 -16.83
N PRO A 47 23.88 -17.55 -15.97
CA PRO A 47 23.59 -18.95 -16.28
C PRO A 47 22.10 -19.21 -16.55
N VAL A 48 21.78 -20.14 -17.46
CA VAL A 48 20.38 -20.52 -17.74
C VAL A 48 19.67 -21.08 -16.50
N SER A 49 20.43 -21.70 -15.59
CA SER A 49 19.95 -22.20 -14.30
C SER A 49 19.43 -21.12 -13.36
N ASN A 50 19.69 -19.84 -13.65
CA ASN A 50 19.14 -18.73 -12.86
C ASN A 50 17.66 -18.44 -13.16
N ILE A 51 17.07 -19.07 -14.19
CA ILE A 51 15.64 -18.97 -14.46
C ILE A 51 14.86 -19.56 -13.29
N ILE A 52 13.91 -18.78 -12.76
CA ILE A 52 13.02 -19.24 -11.70
C ILE A 52 11.85 -19.97 -12.35
N LEU A 53 11.64 -21.24 -11.95
CA LEU A 53 10.55 -22.14 -12.37
C LEU A 53 10.59 -22.57 -13.85
N GLY A 54 10.73 -21.65 -14.80
CA GLY A 54 10.82 -21.97 -16.22
C GLY A 54 10.39 -20.83 -17.15
N GLU A 55 10.70 -20.98 -18.43
CA GLU A 55 10.37 -19.98 -19.44
C GLU A 55 8.86 -19.75 -19.57
N GLY A 56 8.48 -18.48 -19.76
CA GLY A 56 7.08 -18.09 -19.93
C GLY A 56 6.23 -18.11 -18.64
N ARG A 57 6.85 -18.35 -17.47
CA ARG A 57 6.18 -18.38 -16.16
C ARG A 57 6.29 -17.08 -15.35
N GLY A 58 6.83 -16.00 -15.93
CA GLY A 58 7.12 -14.74 -15.24
C GLY A 58 5.91 -14.09 -14.58
N PHE A 59 4.77 -13.99 -15.28
CA PHE A 59 3.54 -13.42 -14.71
C PHE A 59 2.98 -14.24 -13.54
N GLU A 60 3.11 -15.56 -13.59
CA GLU A 60 2.64 -16.44 -12.52
C GLU A 60 3.44 -16.22 -11.24
N ILE A 61 4.78 -16.19 -11.37
CA ILE A 61 5.69 -15.93 -10.26
C ILE A 61 5.42 -14.54 -9.67
N ALA A 62 5.27 -13.52 -10.53
CA ALA A 62 4.96 -12.16 -10.10
C ALA A 62 3.65 -12.10 -9.30
N GLN A 63 2.56 -12.71 -9.78
CA GLN A 63 1.29 -12.73 -9.05
C GLN A 63 1.37 -13.55 -7.75
N GLY A 64 2.14 -14.64 -7.75
CA GLY A 64 2.41 -15.44 -6.55
C GLY A 64 3.05 -14.62 -5.43
N ARG A 65 4.05 -13.79 -5.78
CA ARG A 65 4.74 -12.89 -4.85
C ARG A 65 3.92 -11.66 -4.45
N LEU A 66 3.28 -11.00 -5.42
CA LEU A 66 2.62 -9.71 -5.19
C LEU A 66 1.36 -9.83 -4.33
N GLY A 67 0.69 -10.98 -4.33
CA GLY A 67 -0.49 -11.19 -3.48
C GLY A 67 -0.19 -11.01 -1.97
N PRO A 68 0.73 -11.80 -1.39
CA PRO A 68 1.17 -11.61 -0.01
C PRO A 68 1.78 -10.23 0.25
N GLY A 69 2.60 -9.71 -0.68
CA GLY A 69 3.21 -8.39 -0.59
C GLY A 69 2.18 -7.28 -0.34
N ARG A 70 1.11 -7.25 -1.15
CA ARG A 70 0.00 -6.28 -1.01
C ARG A 70 -0.62 -6.31 0.38
N ILE A 71 -0.84 -7.49 0.95
CA ILE A 71 -1.46 -7.63 2.27
C ILE A 71 -0.53 -7.23 3.39
N HIS A 72 0.75 -7.60 3.32
CA HIS A 72 1.73 -7.18 4.32
C HIS A 72 1.84 -5.65 4.38
N HIS A 73 1.81 -4.96 3.23
CA HIS A 73 1.78 -3.50 3.18
C HIS A 73 0.53 -2.93 3.86
N CYS A 74 -0.65 -3.52 3.63
CA CYS A 74 -1.90 -3.09 4.26
C CYS A 74 -1.86 -3.27 5.79
N MET A 75 -1.39 -4.43 6.26
CA MET A 75 -1.26 -4.72 7.70
C MET A 75 -0.35 -3.70 8.41
N ARG A 76 0.84 -3.40 7.84
CA ARG A 76 1.75 -2.38 8.38
C ARG A 76 1.16 -0.97 8.34
N SER A 77 0.44 -0.63 7.27
CA SER A 77 -0.18 0.69 7.11
C SER A 77 -1.25 0.98 8.17
N LEU A 78 -1.97 -0.04 8.65
CA LEU A 78 -2.90 0.11 9.77
C LEU A 78 -2.20 0.46 11.08
N GLY A 79 -0.97 -0.05 11.29
CA GLY A 79 -0.11 0.37 12.40
C GLY A 79 0.25 1.86 12.30
N ALA A 80 0.61 2.33 11.10
CA ALA A 80 0.88 3.74 10.85
C ALA A 80 -0.35 4.63 11.11
N ALA A 81 -1.55 4.21 10.69
CA ALA A 81 -2.76 4.98 10.98
C ALA A 81 -3.06 5.08 12.49
N LYS A 82 -2.82 4.02 13.27
CA LYS A 82 -2.96 4.06 14.73
C LYS A 82 -2.02 5.10 15.35
N ALA A 83 -0.74 5.10 14.94
CA ALA A 83 0.24 6.08 15.41
C ALA A 83 -0.12 7.52 15.01
N ALA A 84 -0.59 7.74 13.78
CA ALA A 84 -1.04 9.05 13.32
C ALA A 84 -2.26 9.57 14.12
N LEU A 85 -3.25 8.70 14.40
CA LEU A 85 -4.40 9.06 15.22
C LEU A 85 -4.00 9.37 16.67
N GLU A 86 -3.03 8.66 17.23
CA GLU A 86 -2.49 8.95 18.55
C GLU A 86 -1.83 10.35 18.59
N ILE A 87 -0.96 10.66 17.62
CA ILE A 87 -0.35 11.98 17.48
C ILE A 87 -1.43 13.07 17.36
N LEU A 88 -2.45 12.84 16.52
CA LEU A 88 -3.57 13.76 16.32
C LEU A 88 -4.27 14.05 17.65
N CYS A 89 -4.68 13.02 18.40
CA CYS A 89 -5.38 13.17 19.68
C CYS A 89 -4.52 13.87 20.74
N GLN A 90 -3.25 13.48 20.87
CA GLN A 90 -2.33 14.11 21.81
C GLN A 90 -2.13 15.59 21.49
N ARG A 91 -1.90 15.93 20.22
CA ARG A 91 -1.73 17.31 19.77
C ARG A 91 -3.00 18.13 20.00
N ALA A 92 -4.16 17.54 19.71
CA ALA A 92 -5.44 18.20 19.90
C ALA A 92 -5.74 18.53 21.38
N ALA A 93 -5.26 17.70 22.31
CA ALA A 93 -5.39 17.92 23.75
C ALA A 93 -4.37 18.92 24.34
N GLN A 94 -3.18 19.03 23.74
CA GLN A 94 -2.14 19.93 24.22
C GLN A 94 -2.37 21.38 23.81
N ARG A 95 -2.86 21.61 22.58
CA ARG A 95 -2.96 22.95 21.99
C ARG A 95 -4.30 23.63 22.29
N GLU A 96 -4.25 24.94 22.45
CA GLU A 96 -5.42 25.80 22.67
C GLU A 96 -5.46 26.90 21.61
N THR A 97 -6.64 27.16 21.06
CA THR A 97 -6.92 28.29 20.16
C THR A 97 -8.31 28.82 20.46
N PHE A 98 -8.49 30.13 20.39
CA PHE A 98 -9.77 30.78 20.68
C PHE A 98 -10.36 30.35 22.05
N GLY A 99 -9.51 30.20 23.07
CA GLY A 99 -9.91 29.83 24.43
C GLY A 99 -10.39 28.38 24.61
N LYS A 100 -10.15 27.50 23.63
CA LYS A 100 -10.56 26.10 23.63
C LYS A 100 -9.44 25.17 23.19
N LYS A 101 -9.31 24.01 23.82
CA LYS A 101 -8.48 22.92 23.30
C LYS A 101 -8.95 22.54 21.90
N LEU A 102 -8.04 22.11 21.04
CA LEU A 102 -8.41 21.83 19.64
C LEU A 102 -9.52 20.79 19.53
N TYR A 103 -9.52 19.75 20.37
CA TYR A 103 -10.58 18.72 20.35
C TYR A 103 -11.97 19.26 20.74
N GLN A 104 -12.07 20.46 21.34
CA GLN A 104 -13.35 21.10 21.66
C GLN A 104 -13.92 21.89 20.48
N HIS A 105 -13.14 22.10 19.42
CA HIS A 105 -13.65 22.56 18.14
C HIS A 105 -14.25 21.35 17.41
N GLU A 106 -15.56 21.38 17.19
CA GLU A 106 -16.34 20.22 16.75
C GLU A 106 -15.79 19.58 15.45
N VAL A 107 -15.27 20.38 14.52
CA VAL A 107 -14.62 19.89 13.29
C VAL A 107 -13.45 18.94 13.60
N VAL A 108 -12.61 19.26 14.58
CA VAL A 108 -11.48 18.41 15.00
C VAL A 108 -12.00 17.15 15.69
N ALA A 109 -13.05 17.26 16.51
CA ALA A 109 -13.69 16.10 17.13
C ALA A 109 -14.26 15.13 16.08
N HIS A 110 -14.91 15.66 15.05
CA HIS A 110 -15.41 14.86 13.92
C HIS A 110 -14.28 14.17 13.16
N TRP A 111 -13.14 14.84 12.92
CA TRP A 111 -11.99 14.20 12.30
C TRP A 111 -11.45 13.03 13.12
N ILE A 112 -11.37 13.16 14.45
CA ILE A 112 -10.97 12.06 15.34
C ILE A 112 -11.92 10.86 15.17
N ALA A 113 -13.23 11.12 15.19
CA ALA A 113 -14.25 10.08 15.03
C ALA A 113 -14.15 9.39 13.65
N GLU A 114 -14.08 10.18 12.58
CA GLU A 114 -13.92 9.72 11.19
C GLU A 114 -12.66 8.87 10.99
N CYS A 115 -11.55 9.29 11.61
CA CYS A 115 -10.30 8.53 11.59
C CYS A 115 -10.46 7.17 12.26
N ARG A 116 -11.10 7.11 13.44
CA ARG A 116 -11.38 5.85 14.13
C ARG A 116 -12.24 4.92 13.28
N LEU A 117 -13.34 5.42 12.70
CA LEU A 117 -14.22 4.64 11.84
C LEU A 117 -13.46 4.07 10.63
N SER A 118 -12.66 4.91 9.96
CA SER A 118 -11.87 4.52 8.80
C SER A 118 -10.86 3.41 9.13
N ILE A 119 -10.19 3.52 10.29
CA ILE A 119 -9.24 2.50 10.75
C ILE A 119 -9.94 1.16 11.00
N GLU A 120 -11.08 1.16 11.70
CA GLU A 120 -11.77 -0.09 12.02
C GLU A 120 -12.33 -0.78 10.78
N GLN A 121 -12.92 -0.04 9.84
CA GLN A 121 -13.40 -0.58 8.56
C GLN A 121 -12.25 -1.21 7.76
N ALA A 122 -11.13 -0.50 7.62
CA ALA A 122 -9.95 -0.97 6.91
C ALA A 122 -9.30 -2.20 7.60
N ARG A 123 -9.28 -2.21 8.94
CA ARG A 123 -8.76 -3.32 9.75
C ARG A 123 -9.61 -4.58 9.59
N LEU A 124 -10.92 -4.47 9.67
CA LEU A 124 -11.82 -5.62 9.52
C LEU A 124 -11.73 -6.22 8.11
N LEU A 125 -11.68 -5.38 7.06
CA LEU A 125 -11.47 -5.87 5.70
C LEU A 125 -10.12 -6.59 5.54
N THR A 126 -9.06 -6.07 6.17
CA THR A 126 -7.74 -6.71 6.15
C THR A 126 -7.76 -8.07 6.86
N LEU A 127 -8.40 -8.17 8.03
CA LEU A 127 -8.54 -9.42 8.77
C LEU A 127 -9.40 -10.45 8.01
N GLN A 128 -10.51 -10.01 7.41
CA GLN A 128 -11.34 -10.87 6.57
C GLN A 128 -10.53 -11.43 5.39
N THR A 129 -9.70 -10.58 4.78
CA THR A 129 -8.82 -10.99 3.68
C THR A 129 -7.77 -11.99 4.12
N ALA A 130 -7.09 -11.73 5.23
CA ALA A 130 -6.11 -12.65 5.82
C ALA A 130 -6.75 -14.02 6.11
N ARG A 131 -7.90 -14.03 6.77
CA ARG A 131 -8.67 -15.27 7.03
C ARG A 131 -9.01 -16.01 5.73
N LYS A 132 -9.37 -15.30 4.66
CA LYS A 132 -9.67 -15.94 3.37
C LYS A 132 -8.41 -16.54 2.72
N ILE A 133 -7.26 -15.90 2.89
CA ILE A 133 -5.97 -16.45 2.47
C ILE A 133 -5.66 -17.74 3.24
N ASP A 134 -5.85 -17.75 4.56
CA ASP A 134 -5.61 -18.94 5.39
C ASP A 134 -6.50 -20.11 4.96
N MET A 135 -7.79 -19.85 4.68
CA MET A 135 -8.75 -20.90 4.35
C MET A 135 -8.65 -21.41 2.90
N LEU A 136 -8.33 -20.53 1.93
CA LEU A 136 -8.47 -20.83 0.50
C LEU A 136 -7.20 -20.62 -0.32
N GLY A 137 -6.14 -20.10 0.29
CA GLY A 137 -4.91 -19.68 -0.36
C GLY A 137 -5.03 -18.35 -1.11
N ASN A 138 -3.88 -17.69 -1.30
CA ASN A 138 -3.76 -16.36 -1.91
C ASN A 138 -4.44 -16.24 -3.29
N ARG A 139 -4.33 -17.27 -4.14
CA ARG A 139 -4.92 -17.24 -5.49
C ARG A 139 -6.44 -17.10 -5.47
N ARG A 140 -7.12 -17.76 -4.52
CA ARG A 140 -8.58 -17.70 -4.37
C ARG A 140 -9.04 -16.46 -3.60
N ALA A 141 -8.16 -15.89 -2.76
CA ALA A 141 -8.41 -14.65 -2.04
C ALA A 141 -8.09 -13.36 -2.83
N ARG A 142 -7.70 -13.47 -4.11
CA ARG A 142 -7.24 -12.34 -4.94
C ARG A 142 -8.21 -11.15 -5.01
N ARG A 143 -9.53 -11.39 -4.88
CA ARG A 143 -10.54 -10.31 -4.88
C ARG A 143 -10.42 -9.48 -3.61
N GLU A 144 -10.42 -10.14 -2.47
CA GLU A 144 -10.27 -9.52 -1.15
C GLU A 144 -8.93 -8.82 -1.02
N VAL A 145 -7.86 -9.38 -1.60
CA VAL A 145 -6.55 -8.73 -1.68
C VAL A 145 -6.62 -7.41 -2.47
N ALA A 146 -7.26 -7.41 -3.64
CA ALA A 146 -7.43 -6.21 -4.44
C ALA A 146 -8.28 -5.14 -3.72
N MET A 147 -9.39 -5.54 -3.09
CA MET A 147 -10.24 -4.63 -2.31
C MET A 147 -9.46 -3.98 -1.16
N THR A 148 -8.77 -4.79 -0.36
CA THR A 148 -7.94 -4.30 0.75
C THR A 148 -6.84 -3.35 0.27
N LYS A 149 -6.16 -3.69 -0.84
CA LYS A 149 -5.08 -2.88 -1.43
C LYS A 149 -5.54 -1.49 -1.88
N VAL A 150 -6.81 -1.31 -2.22
CA VAL A 150 -7.38 0.01 -2.55
C VAL A 150 -7.83 0.75 -1.30
N VAL A 151 -8.56 0.07 -0.40
CA VAL A 151 -9.18 0.70 0.78
C VAL A 151 -8.13 1.20 1.76
N VAL A 152 -7.14 0.37 2.10
CA VAL A 152 -6.24 0.66 3.22
C VAL A 152 -5.36 1.89 2.97
N PRO A 153 -4.63 2.04 1.84
CA PRO A 153 -3.80 3.22 1.62
C PRO A 153 -4.61 4.52 1.60
N ARG A 154 -5.84 4.51 1.04
CA ARG A 154 -6.71 5.68 1.00
C ARG A 154 -7.19 6.09 2.40
N ALA A 155 -7.65 5.12 3.19
CA ALA A 155 -8.08 5.37 4.56
C ALA A 155 -6.94 5.89 5.43
N VAL A 156 -5.76 5.27 5.34
CA VAL A 156 -4.58 5.65 6.13
C VAL A 156 -4.07 7.04 5.74
N LEU A 157 -4.05 7.40 4.45
CA LEU A 157 -3.71 8.75 4.01
C LEU A 157 -4.64 9.80 4.59
N LYS A 158 -5.97 9.56 4.61
CA LYS A 158 -6.94 10.48 5.23
C LYS A 158 -6.60 10.70 6.71
N VAL A 159 -6.28 9.64 7.45
CA VAL A 159 -5.91 9.75 8.87
C VAL A 159 -4.63 10.55 9.08
N ILE A 160 -3.59 10.28 8.29
CA ILE A 160 -2.30 10.99 8.39
C ILE A 160 -2.49 12.47 8.02
N ASP A 161 -3.25 12.77 6.98
CA ASP A 161 -3.52 14.14 6.53
C ASP A 161 -4.28 14.94 7.59
N CYS A 162 -5.30 14.35 8.24
CA CYS A 162 -5.96 14.96 9.39
C CYS A 162 -4.97 15.22 10.55
N ALA A 163 -4.04 14.30 10.81
CA ALA A 163 -3.03 14.48 11.84
C ALA A 163 -2.05 15.62 11.51
N ILE A 164 -1.64 15.74 10.24
CA ILE A 164 -0.83 16.86 9.74
C ILE A 164 -1.57 18.17 9.96
N GLN A 165 -2.84 18.23 9.56
CA GLN A 165 -3.68 19.43 9.68
C GLN A 165 -3.82 19.88 11.15
N VAL A 166 -4.06 18.95 12.07
CA VAL A 166 -4.15 19.25 13.52
C VAL A 166 -2.81 19.69 14.11
N CYS A 167 -1.69 19.22 13.56
CA CYS A 167 -0.35 19.67 13.96
C CYS A 167 0.03 21.05 13.40
N GLY A 168 -0.70 21.57 12.42
CA GLY A 168 -0.39 22.83 11.73
C GLY A 168 0.95 22.74 11.00
N GLY A 169 1.73 23.84 10.99
CA GLY A 169 3.04 23.87 10.33
C GLY A 169 4.02 22.80 10.82
N ALA A 170 3.90 22.36 12.08
CA ALA A 170 4.74 21.27 12.60
C ALA A 170 4.42 19.91 11.94
N GLY A 171 3.21 19.70 11.41
CA GLY A 171 2.81 18.45 10.78
C GLY A 171 3.56 18.14 9.47
N VAL A 172 4.07 19.17 8.80
CA VAL A 172 4.91 19.04 7.59
C VAL A 172 6.42 19.16 7.88
N SER A 173 6.79 19.36 9.14
CA SER A 173 8.17 19.51 9.58
C SER A 173 8.79 18.17 9.99
N GLN A 174 10.09 18.17 10.23
CA GLN A 174 10.86 17.03 10.76
C GLN A 174 10.57 16.70 12.23
N ASP A 175 9.89 17.58 12.97
CA ASP A 175 9.58 17.38 14.39
C ASP A 175 8.53 16.27 14.60
N PHE A 176 7.80 15.93 13.54
CA PHE A 176 6.83 14.84 13.53
C PHE A 176 7.12 13.87 12.37
N PRO A 177 6.84 12.56 12.55
CA PRO A 177 7.01 11.58 11.49
C PRO A 177 5.94 11.68 10.38
N LEU A 178 4.95 12.55 10.54
CA LEU A 178 3.72 12.58 9.74
C LEU A 178 3.97 12.83 8.25
N ALA A 179 4.88 13.75 7.90
CA ALA A 179 5.21 14.04 6.50
C ALA A 179 5.83 12.82 5.80
N PHE A 180 6.77 12.13 6.46
CA PHE A 180 7.37 10.91 5.96
C PHE A 180 6.36 9.76 5.88
N MET A 181 5.48 9.62 6.89
CA MET A 181 4.39 8.65 6.87
C MET A 181 3.45 8.89 5.68
N PHE A 182 3.08 10.15 5.40
CA PHE A 182 2.24 10.51 4.27
C PHE A 182 2.91 10.13 2.95
N ALA A 183 4.18 10.53 2.76
CA ALA A 183 4.96 10.19 1.57
C ALA A 183 5.03 8.67 1.34
N SER A 184 5.35 7.93 2.40
CA SER A 184 5.45 6.46 2.39
C SER A 184 4.14 5.81 1.98
N ILE A 185 3.01 6.16 2.62
CA ILE A 185 1.71 5.57 2.27
C ILE A 185 1.22 6.03 0.90
N ARG A 186 1.56 7.24 0.46
CA ARG A 186 1.16 7.75 -0.87
C ARG A 186 1.74 6.90 -2.00
N THR A 187 2.95 6.36 -1.83
CA THR A 187 3.55 5.42 -2.80
C THR A 187 2.74 4.13 -2.92
N LEU A 188 2.06 3.68 -1.85
CA LEU A 188 1.29 2.44 -1.85
C LEU A 188 -0.01 2.53 -2.65
N ARG A 189 -0.38 3.70 -3.18
CA ARG A 189 -1.42 3.83 -4.22
C ARG A 189 -0.89 3.60 -5.64
N LEU A 190 0.41 3.39 -5.79
CA LEU A 190 1.11 3.14 -7.06
C LEU A 190 1.84 1.78 -7.03
N ALA A 191 2.62 1.54 -5.98
CA ALA A 191 3.35 0.32 -5.75
C ALA A 191 2.42 -0.90 -5.65
N ASP A 192 2.92 -2.06 -6.08
CA ASP A 192 2.18 -3.33 -6.18
C ASP A 192 0.85 -3.26 -6.97
N GLY A 193 0.75 -2.28 -7.87
CA GLY A 193 -0.39 -2.03 -8.74
C GLY A 193 -1.15 -0.76 -8.32
N PRO A 194 -1.34 0.21 -9.23
CA PRO A 194 -2.15 1.39 -8.99
C PRO A 194 -3.60 1.05 -8.63
N ASP A 195 -4.24 1.91 -7.84
CA ASP A 195 -5.61 1.69 -7.37
C ASP A 195 -6.57 1.41 -8.53
N GLU A 196 -6.44 2.14 -9.63
CA GLU A 196 -7.34 2.10 -10.78
C GLU A 196 -7.31 0.72 -11.47
N VAL A 197 -6.14 0.07 -11.52
CA VAL A 197 -5.98 -1.28 -12.06
C VAL A 197 -6.69 -2.31 -11.18
N HIS A 198 -6.61 -2.14 -9.85
CA HIS A 198 -7.34 -2.99 -8.91
C HIS A 198 -8.85 -2.78 -9.02
N LEU A 199 -9.30 -1.51 -9.12
CA LEU A 199 -10.72 -1.16 -9.30
C LEU A 199 -11.31 -1.79 -10.57
N SER A 200 -10.62 -1.68 -11.72
CA SER A 200 -11.08 -2.33 -12.95
C SER A 200 -11.20 -3.84 -12.81
N THR A 201 -10.26 -4.46 -12.08
CA THR A 201 -10.26 -5.91 -11.85
C THR A 201 -11.40 -6.33 -10.92
N ILE A 202 -11.66 -5.57 -9.86
CA ILE A 202 -12.78 -5.78 -8.93
C ILE A 202 -14.11 -5.66 -9.68
N ALA A 203 -14.31 -4.57 -10.45
CA ALA A 203 -15.53 -4.35 -11.22
C ALA A 203 -15.81 -5.50 -12.19
N ARG A 204 -14.78 -5.96 -12.92
CA ARG A 204 -14.89 -7.12 -13.82
C ARG A 204 -15.34 -8.38 -13.07
N TRP A 205 -14.75 -8.66 -11.91
CA TRP A 205 -15.12 -9.84 -11.13
C TRP A 205 -16.54 -9.76 -10.57
N GLU A 206 -16.95 -8.59 -10.10
CA GLU A 206 -18.30 -8.35 -9.60
C GLU A 206 -19.34 -8.61 -10.71
N LEU A 207 -19.14 -8.02 -11.89
CA LEU A 207 -20.04 -8.21 -13.03
C LEU A 207 -20.13 -9.68 -13.48
N LEU A 208 -19.02 -10.41 -13.48
CA LEU A 208 -19.01 -11.83 -13.81
C LEU A 208 -19.82 -12.68 -12.81
N ASP A 209 -19.76 -12.36 -11.52
CA ASP A 209 -20.54 -13.06 -10.50
C ASP A 209 -22.03 -12.76 -10.62
N GLN A 210 -22.39 -11.49 -10.86
CA GLN A 210 -23.78 -11.10 -11.05
C GLN A 210 -24.36 -11.74 -12.32
N SER A 211 -23.61 -11.79 -13.41
CA SER A 211 -24.02 -12.47 -14.65
C SER A 211 -24.27 -13.96 -14.43
N LYS A 212 -23.39 -14.67 -13.69
CA LYS A 212 -23.59 -16.09 -13.37
C LYS A 212 -24.87 -16.35 -12.57
N LYS A 213 -25.21 -15.46 -11.63
CA LYS A 213 -26.44 -15.58 -10.83
C LYS A 213 -27.70 -15.42 -11.68
N LEU A 214 -27.65 -14.60 -12.73
CA LEU A 214 -28.78 -14.46 -13.68
C LEU A 214 -28.97 -15.74 -14.50
N THR A 215 -27.89 -16.31 -15.04
CA THR A 215 -27.95 -17.56 -15.81
C THR A 215 -28.41 -18.75 -14.96
N ALA A 216 -28.08 -18.79 -13.68
CA ALA A 216 -28.51 -19.86 -12.77
C ALA A 216 -30.00 -19.79 -12.35
N LYS A 217 -30.71 -18.69 -12.68
CA LYS A 217 -32.14 -18.51 -12.39
C LYS A 217 -33.04 -18.84 -13.60
N ILE A 218 -32.45 -19.12 -14.75
CA ILE A 218 -33.12 -19.56 -15.98
C ILE A 218 -32.94 -21.07 -16.09
#